data_AF-A0A1Q5ZSV2-F1
#
_entry.id   AF-A0A1Q5ZSV2-F1
#
_cell.length_a   1.000
_cell.length_b   1.000
_cell.length_c   1.000
_cell.angle_alpha   90.00
_cell.angle_beta   90.00
_cell.angle_gamma   90.00
#
_symmetry.space_group_name_H-M   'P 1'
#
loop_
_entity.id
_entity.type
_entity.pdbx_description
1 polymer ?
#
loop_
_entity_poly.entity_id
_entity_poly.type
_entity_poly.pdbx_seq_one_letter_code
_entity_poly.pdbx_strand_id
1 'polypeptide(L)'
;MAIRNQIQAVVHTLGSSPSFIYGSANELNLLADQENFPCVFMYPLQPITVTPCTNGSVDNTYTVYLEFLFKTDFDQYTADNETYISQALQMANEFIVKAATYRQGDGRYFKIKAGEKAKCTPVYNKYDVNTTGVSLSITLATMYFQAY
;
A
#
# COMPACT_ATOMS: atom_id res chain seq x y z
N MET A 1 11.36 3.76 -13.92
CA MET A 1 10.50 2.64 -13.46
C MET A 1 9.20 3.20 -12.90
N ALA A 2 8.06 2.57 -13.16
CA ALA A 2 6.77 3.02 -12.62
C ALA A 2 6.74 2.85 -11.09
N ILE A 3 6.11 3.78 -10.37
CA ILE A 3 5.99 3.80 -8.90
C ILE A 3 5.42 2.49 -8.34
N ARG A 4 4.51 1.83 -9.08
CA ARG A 4 4.01 0.48 -8.79
C ARG A 4 5.14 -0.50 -8.47
N ASN A 5 6.18 -0.57 -9.32
CA ASN A 5 7.26 -1.53 -9.17
C ASN A 5 8.09 -1.24 -7.91
N GLN A 6 8.18 0.02 -7.50
CA GLN A 6 8.86 0.41 -6.27
C GLN A 6 8.05 0.01 -5.05
N ILE A 7 6.74 0.24 -5.08
CA ILE A 7 5.83 -0.19 -4.01
C ILE A 7 5.87 -1.71 -3.88
N GLN A 8 5.78 -2.44 -4.99
CA GLN A 8 5.93 -3.89 -5.03
C GLN A 8 7.26 -4.35 -4.42
N ALA A 9 8.38 -3.70 -4.77
CA ALA A 9 9.68 -4.02 -4.19
C ALA A 9 9.70 -3.84 -2.68
N VAL A 10 9.10 -2.77 -2.15
CA VAL A 10 8.98 -2.56 -0.69
C VAL A 10 8.10 -3.64 -0.06
N VAL A 11 6.97 -4.00 -0.67
CA VAL A 11 6.07 -5.05 -0.18
C VAL A 11 6.80 -6.39 -0.05
N HIS A 12 7.62 -6.76 -1.03
CA HIS A 12 8.42 -8.00 -0.98
C HIS A 12 9.48 -8.01 0.13
N THR A 13 9.85 -6.85 0.67
CA THR A 13 10.77 -6.78 1.81
C THR A 13 10.09 -6.93 3.17
N LEU A 14 8.76 -6.95 3.25
CA LEU A 14 8.03 -7.09 4.51
C LEU A 14 8.26 -8.46 5.16
N GLY A 15 8.20 -8.53 6.49
CA GLY A 15 8.60 -9.74 7.24
C GLY A 15 7.82 -11.01 6.89
N SER A 16 6.57 -10.89 6.45
CA SER A 16 5.73 -12.02 6.01
C SER A 16 5.81 -12.32 4.51
N SER A 17 6.60 -11.56 3.74
CA SER A 17 6.69 -11.62 2.27
C SER A 17 5.34 -11.81 1.58
N PRO A 18 4.37 -10.91 1.81
CA PRO A 18 3.02 -11.06 1.30
C PRO A 18 2.97 -10.98 -0.23
N SER A 19 1.99 -11.67 -0.83
CA SER A 19 1.70 -11.56 -2.26
C SER A 19 1.32 -10.11 -2.61
N PHE A 20 1.63 -9.65 -3.82
CA PHE A 20 1.31 -8.27 -4.25
C PHE A 20 0.49 -8.28 -5.53
N ILE A 21 -0.69 -7.67 -5.49
CA ILE A 21 -1.60 -7.57 -6.62
C ILE A 21 -1.93 -6.12 -6.90
N TYR A 22 -2.01 -5.77 -8.18
CA TYR A 22 -2.37 -4.44 -8.65
C TYR A 22 -3.50 -4.54 -9.66
N GLY A 23 -4.59 -3.80 -9.44
CA GLY A 23 -5.72 -3.79 -10.35
C GLY A 23 -6.88 -2.96 -9.83
N SER A 24 -7.90 -2.76 -10.68
CA SER A 24 -9.18 -2.19 -10.28
C SER A 24 -9.90 -3.10 -9.27
N ALA A 25 -10.90 -2.57 -8.57
CA ALA A 25 -11.66 -3.36 -7.60
C ALA A 25 -12.24 -4.65 -8.19
N ASN A 26 -12.72 -4.62 -9.44
CA ASN A 26 -13.27 -5.80 -10.11
C ASN A 26 -12.19 -6.83 -10.43
N GLU A 27 -11.01 -6.40 -10.89
CA GLU A 27 -9.89 -7.31 -11.19
C GLU A 27 -9.33 -7.93 -9.90
N LEU A 28 -9.18 -7.12 -8.85
CA LEU A 28 -8.75 -7.59 -7.53
C LEU A 28 -9.74 -8.61 -6.95
N ASN A 29 -11.05 -8.40 -7.15
CA ASN A 29 -12.06 -9.36 -6.73
C ASN A 29 -11.91 -10.72 -7.43
N LEU A 30 -11.60 -10.72 -8.72
CA LEU A 30 -11.40 -11.97 -9.49
C LEU A 30 -10.09 -12.68 -9.13
N LEU A 31 -9.04 -11.92 -8.81
CA LEU A 31 -7.73 -12.46 -8.48
C LEU A 31 -7.64 -12.91 -7.02
N ALA A 32 -8.45 -12.35 -6.12
CA ALA A 32 -8.42 -12.65 -4.68
C ALA A 32 -8.57 -14.15 -4.38
N ASP A 33 -9.39 -14.87 -5.14
CA ASP A 33 -9.62 -16.31 -4.97
C ASP A 33 -8.40 -17.18 -5.34
N GLN A 34 -7.47 -16.66 -6.15
CA GLN A 34 -6.34 -17.41 -6.72
C GLN A 34 -5.03 -17.18 -5.96
N GLU A 35 -5.05 -16.35 -4.91
CA GLU A 35 -3.85 -15.76 -4.34
C GLU A 35 -3.58 -16.24 -2.92
N ASN A 36 -2.29 -16.25 -2.57
CA ASN A 36 -1.84 -16.70 -1.26
C ASN A 36 -1.85 -15.54 -0.27
N PHE A 37 -2.51 -15.75 0.86
CA PHE A 37 -2.54 -14.81 1.97
C PHE A 37 -1.36 -15.06 2.92
N PRO A 38 -0.77 -14.02 3.54
CA PRO A 38 -1.18 -12.62 3.49
C PRO A 38 -0.88 -11.96 2.14
N CYS A 39 -1.75 -11.03 1.71
CA CYS A 39 -1.63 -10.34 0.44
C CYS A 39 -1.80 -8.82 0.60
N VAL A 40 -1.16 -8.07 -0.30
CA VAL A 40 -1.24 -6.62 -0.39
C VAL A 40 -1.83 -6.24 -1.74
N PHE A 41 -3.02 -5.66 -1.70
CA PHE A 41 -3.71 -5.19 -2.90
C PHE A 41 -3.46 -3.71 -3.08
N MET A 42 -3.06 -3.31 -4.28
CA MET A 42 -2.85 -1.92 -4.64
C MET A 42 -3.86 -1.51 -5.70
N TYR A 43 -4.63 -0.46 -5.41
CA TYR A 43 -5.53 0.14 -6.38
C TYR A 43 -4.75 0.97 -7.40
N PRO A 44 -5.36 1.27 -8.57
CA PRO A 44 -4.76 2.18 -9.53
C PRO A 44 -4.48 3.53 -8.87
N LEU A 45 -3.32 4.08 -9.19
CA LEU A 45 -2.91 5.38 -8.67
C LEU A 45 -3.94 6.43 -9.10
N GLN A 46 -4.37 7.25 -8.15
CA GLN A 46 -5.20 8.39 -8.49
C GLN A 46 -4.42 9.39 -9.37
N PRO A 47 -5.13 10.23 -10.15
CA PRO A 47 -4.50 11.25 -10.98
C PRO A 47 -3.51 12.08 -10.18
N ILE A 48 -2.37 12.40 -10.79
CA ILE A 48 -1.32 13.21 -10.15
C ILE A 48 -1.91 14.56 -9.81
N THR A 49 -1.88 14.92 -8.52
CA THR A 49 -2.17 16.29 -8.12
C THR A 49 -0.91 17.11 -8.33
N VAL A 50 -0.98 18.02 -9.30
CA VAL A 50 0.11 18.92 -9.67
C VAL A 50 -0.08 20.21 -8.90
N THR A 51 0.82 20.52 -7.96
CA THR A 51 0.78 21.80 -7.25
C THR A 51 1.92 22.70 -7.72
N PRO A 52 1.65 23.88 -8.29
CA PRO A 52 2.70 24.84 -8.60
C PRO A 52 3.26 25.42 -7.31
N CYS A 53 4.56 25.26 -7.07
CA CYS A 53 5.25 25.92 -5.96
C CYS A 53 5.71 27.32 -6.36
N THR A 54 5.81 28.22 -5.39
CA THR A 54 6.23 29.63 -5.57
C THR A 54 7.63 29.81 -6.15
N ASN A 55 8.46 28.77 -6.13
CA ASN A 55 9.81 28.75 -6.70
C ASN A 55 9.88 28.17 -8.13
N GLY A 56 8.73 27.91 -8.78
CA GLY A 56 8.69 27.27 -10.11
C GLY A 56 8.91 25.75 -10.08
N SER A 57 9.04 25.14 -8.91
CA SER A 57 9.02 23.68 -8.75
C SER A 57 7.60 23.14 -8.89
N VAL A 58 7.46 21.97 -9.49
CA VAL A 58 6.19 21.23 -9.53
C VAL A 58 6.26 20.10 -8.49
N ASP A 59 5.37 20.13 -7.50
CA ASP A 59 5.20 19.00 -6.58
C ASP A 59 4.17 18.02 -7.18
N ASN A 60 4.66 16.86 -7.59
CA ASN A 60 3.84 15.78 -8.14
C ASN A 60 3.55 14.79 -7.00
N THR A 61 2.32 14.86 -6.48
CA THR A 61 1.85 13.95 -5.44
C THR A 61 0.85 12.95 -6.00
N TYR A 62 0.93 11.71 -5.52
CA TYR A 62 -0.01 10.65 -5.82
C TYR A 62 -0.44 9.98 -4.52
N THR A 63 -1.73 9.74 -4.42
CA THR A 63 -2.33 8.98 -3.32
C THR A 63 -2.36 7.52 -3.71
N VAL A 64 -1.79 6.69 -2.84
CA VAL A 64 -1.78 5.24 -2.98
C VAL A 64 -2.74 4.66 -1.96
N TYR A 65 -3.57 3.74 -2.43
CA TYR A 65 -4.43 2.91 -1.61
C TYR A 65 -3.90 1.48 -1.64
N LEU A 66 -3.52 0.97 -0.47
CA LEU A 66 -3.06 -0.38 -0.24
C LEU A 66 -4.00 -1.08 0.72
N GLU A 67 -4.25 -2.37 0.52
CA GLU A 67 -5.02 -3.19 1.46
C GLU A 67 -4.20 -4.41 1.84
N PHE A 68 -3.90 -4.51 3.14
CA PHE A 68 -3.18 -5.62 3.73
C PHE A 68 -4.22 -6.60 4.26
N LEU A 69 -4.40 -7.71 3.55
CA LEU A 69 -5.48 -8.66 3.81
C LEU A 69 -4.92 -10.00 4.28
N PHE A 70 -5.67 -10.64 5.18
CA PHE A 70 -5.48 -12.00 5.65
C PHE A 70 -6.74 -12.80 5.37
N LYS A 71 -6.57 -14.10 5.12
CA LYS A 71 -7.69 -15.04 5.01
C LYS A 71 -8.08 -15.52 6.40
N THR A 72 -9.37 -15.44 6.70
CA THR A 72 -9.96 -15.97 7.92
C THR A 72 -10.55 -17.35 7.65
N ASP A 73 -10.70 -18.18 8.66
CA ASP A 73 -11.40 -19.46 8.52
C ASP A 73 -12.92 -19.26 8.67
N PHE A 74 -13.70 -20.17 8.07
CA PHE A 74 -15.14 -20.24 8.28
C PHE A 74 -15.42 -20.48 9.78
N ASP A 75 -16.43 -19.82 10.36
CA ASP A 75 -16.80 -19.83 11.79
C ASP A 75 -15.88 -19.09 12.79
N GLN A 76 -14.94 -18.26 12.34
CA GLN A 76 -14.14 -17.44 13.28
C GLN A 76 -14.98 -16.34 13.96
N TYR A 77 -14.87 -16.26 15.29
CA TYR A 77 -15.53 -15.26 16.13
C TYR A 77 -14.83 -13.90 16.00
N THR A 78 -15.53 -12.81 16.34
CA THR A 78 -15.05 -11.42 16.27
C THR A 78 -13.66 -11.19 16.88
N ALA A 79 -13.27 -11.95 17.91
CA ALA A 79 -11.98 -11.84 18.57
C ALA A 79 -10.78 -12.28 17.69
N ASP A 80 -10.97 -13.28 16.82
CA ASP A 80 -9.90 -13.74 15.93
C ASP A 80 -9.65 -12.71 14.80
N ASN A 81 -10.70 -12.03 14.36
CA ASN A 81 -10.61 -10.92 13.40
C ASN A 81 -9.76 -9.75 13.95
N GLU A 82 -9.83 -9.45 15.24
CA GLU A 82 -8.99 -8.41 15.86
C GLU A 82 -7.50 -8.76 15.82
N THR A 83 -7.16 -10.05 15.88
CA THR A 83 -5.78 -10.53 15.73
C THR A 83 -5.28 -10.26 14.31
N TYR A 84 -6.05 -10.60 13.28
CA TYR A 84 -5.68 -10.33 11.89
C TYR A 84 -5.59 -8.82 11.59
N ILE A 85 -6.46 -8.00 12.18
CA ILE A 85 -6.37 -6.54 12.05
C ILE A 85 -5.08 -6.02 12.67
N SER A 86 -4.70 -6.53 13.85
CA SER A 86 -3.47 -6.12 14.53
C SER A 86 -2.23 -6.52 13.70
N GLN A 87 -2.22 -7.71 13.11
CA GLN A 87 -1.16 -8.17 12.21
C GLN A 87 -1.10 -7.34 10.92
N ALA A 88 -2.25 -7.05 10.30
CA ALA A 88 -2.33 -6.20 9.11
C ALA A 88 -1.90 -4.75 9.41
N LEU A 89 -2.25 -4.21 10.59
CA LEU A 89 -1.80 -2.90 11.03
C LEU A 89 -0.28 -2.86 11.24
N GLN A 90 0.29 -3.91 11.85
CA GLN A 90 1.73 -4.04 12.00
C GLN A 90 2.43 -4.07 10.64
N MET A 91 1.88 -4.82 9.68
CA MET A 91 2.41 -4.91 8.32
C MET A 91 2.31 -3.56 7.57
N ALA A 92 1.19 -2.85 7.71
CA ALA A 92 1.02 -1.51 7.15
C ALA A 92 2.03 -0.51 7.73
N ASN A 93 2.28 -0.57 9.04
CA ASN A 93 3.29 0.26 9.70
C ASN A 93 4.71 -0.08 9.24
N GLU A 94 5.03 -1.36 9.11
CA GLU A 94 6.30 -1.83 8.57
C GLU A 94 6.50 -1.32 7.14
N PHE A 95 5.46 -1.38 6.31
CA PHE A 95 5.47 -0.82 4.96
C PHE A 95 5.78 0.67 4.97
N ILE A 96 5.12 1.47 5.83
CA ILE A 96 5.39 2.92 5.93
C ILE A 96 6.87 3.19 6.26
N VAL A 97 7.43 2.47 7.24
CA VAL A 97 8.83 2.66 7.67
C VAL A 97 9.81 2.24 6.58
N LYS A 98 9.58 1.09 5.94
CA LYS A 98 10.41 0.61 4.84
C LYS A 98 10.28 1.49 3.60
N ALA A 99 9.07 1.93 3.24
CA ALA A 99 8.83 2.88 2.16
C ALA A 99 9.51 4.24 2.41
N ALA A 100 9.55 4.73 3.65
CA ALA A 100 10.24 5.97 4.01
C ALA A 100 11.77 5.90 3.84
N THR A 101 12.33 4.70 3.98
CA THR A 101 13.78 4.47 3.95
C THR A 101 14.28 3.88 2.63
N TYR A 102 13.38 3.29 1.84
CA TYR A 102 13.67 2.60 0.59
C TYR A 102 14.43 3.47 -0.41
N ARG A 103 15.47 2.87 -0.99
CA ARG A 103 16.32 3.44 -2.04
C ARG A 103 16.54 2.34 -3.07
N GLN A 104 16.50 2.69 -4.35
CA GLN A 104 16.83 1.77 -5.43
C GLN A 104 17.89 2.41 -6.31
N GLY A 105 19.03 1.73 -6.48
CA GLY A 105 20.19 2.30 -7.18
C GLY A 105 20.70 3.58 -6.52
N ASP A 106 20.95 4.61 -7.33
CA ASP A 106 21.60 5.88 -6.94
C ASP A 106 20.72 6.86 -6.15
N GLY A 107 19.45 6.53 -5.83
CA GLY A 107 18.59 7.52 -5.18
C GLY A 107 17.26 7.04 -4.59
N ARG A 108 16.54 8.00 -4.00
CA ARG A 108 15.15 7.85 -3.57
C ARG A 108 14.22 8.32 -4.68
N TYR A 109 13.28 7.46 -5.08
CA TYR A 109 12.28 7.77 -6.10
C TYR A 109 11.07 8.53 -5.56
N PHE A 110 10.76 8.33 -4.27
CA PHE A 110 9.61 8.95 -3.65
C PHE A 110 9.85 9.26 -2.17
N LYS A 111 9.04 10.18 -1.65
CA LYS A 111 9.00 10.55 -0.25
C LYS A 111 7.55 10.55 0.23
N ILE A 112 7.30 9.99 1.41
CA ILE A 112 6.00 10.14 2.07
C ILE A 112 5.83 11.61 2.47
N LYS A 113 4.76 12.24 2.00
CA LYS A 113 4.53 13.68 2.23
C LYS A 113 4.24 13.91 3.72
N ALA A 114 5.10 14.69 4.37
CA ALA A 114 4.90 15.06 5.77
C ALA A 114 3.75 16.05 5.88
N GLY A 115 2.76 15.76 6.73
CA GLY A 115 1.60 16.63 6.98
C GLY A 115 0.26 16.05 6.51
N GLU A 116 0.26 15.18 5.50
CA GLU A 116 -0.91 14.37 5.18
C GLU A 116 -0.87 13.07 5.99
N LYS A 117 -1.89 12.84 6.81
CA LYS A 117 -1.95 11.68 7.70
C LYS A 117 -2.15 10.42 6.87
N ALA A 118 -1.20 9.49 6.96
CA ALA A 118 -1.44 8.11 6.57
C ALA A 118 -2.67 7.61 7.33
N LYS A 119 -3.68 7.11 6.61
CA LYS A 119 -4.92 6.64 7.22
C LYS A 119 -4.98 5.13 7.12
N CYS A 120 -4.97 4.47 8.26
CA CYS A 120 -5.26 3.04 8.37
C CYS A 120 -6.72 2.86 8.80
N THR A 121 -7.51 2.10 8.05
CA THR A 121 -8.88 1.73 8.43
C THR A 121 -9.04 0.23 8.39
N PRO A 122 -9.64 -0.40 9.41
CA PRO A 122 -9.92 -1.83 9.38
C PRO A 122 -10.90 -2.14 8.24
N VAL A 123 -10.73 -3.30 7.63
CA VAL A 123 -11.55 -3.82 6.54
C VAL A 123 -11.95 -5.24 6.87
N TYR A 124 -13.21 -5.56 6.63
CA TYR A 124 -13.81 -6.88 6.88
C TYR A 124 -14.55 -7.34 5.63
N ASN A 125 -14.48 -8.63 5.35
CA ASN A 125 -15.22 -9.36 4.32
C ASN A 125 -15.17 -8.66 2.95
N LYS A 126 -13.98 -8.28 2.50
CA LYS A 126 -13.78 -7.52 1.26
C LYS A 126 -13.15 -8.39 0.19
N TYR A 127 -13.80 -8.49 -0.97
CA TYR A 127 -13.49 -9.39 -2.08
C TYR A 127 -13.88 -10.86 -1.85
N ASP A 128 -13.56 -11.40 -0.68
CA ASP A 128 -14.03 -12.71 -0.21
C ASP A 128 -14.67 -12.54 1.17
N VAL A 129 -15.71 -13.33 1.45
CA VAL A 129 -16.43 -13.39 2.73
C VAL A 129 -15.50 -13.69 3.90
N ASN A 130 -14.34 -14.28 3.62
CA ASN A 130 -13.35 -14.70 4.61
C ASN A 130 -12.05 -13.88 4.55
N THR A 131 -12.15 -12.56 4.42
CA THR A 131 -10.96 -11.68 4.41
C THR A 131 -11.08 -10.57 5.44
N THR A 132 -10.00 -10.38 6.20
CA THR A 132 -9.93 -9.32 7.21
C THR A 132 -8.56 -8.65 7.13
N GLY A 133 -8.52 -7.35 7.38
CA GLY A 133 -7.26 -6.62 7.31
C GLY A 133 -7.36 -5.12 7.50
N VAL A 134 -6.44 -4.39 6.89
CA VAL A 134 -6.32 -2.93 7.01
C VAL A 134 -6.11 -2.30 5.65
N SER A 135 -6.91 -1.28 5.34
CA SER A 135 -6.67 -0.37 4.23
C SER A 135 -5.78 0.77 4.69
N LEU A 136 -4.70 1.01 3.95
CA LEU A 136 -3.75 2.08 4.12
C LEU A 136 -3.89 3.07 2.95
N SER A 137 -4.22 4.31 3.26
CA SER A 137 -4.13 5.43 2.32
C SER A 137 -2.94 6.31 2.68
N ILE A 138 -2.02 6.51 1.72
CA ILE A 138 -0.84 7.37 1.88
C ILE A 138 -0.61 8.25 0.67
N THR A 139 -0.12 9.46 0.91
CA THR A 139 0.29 10.38 -0.14
C THR A 139 1.80 10.38 -0.27
N LEU A 140 2.25 10.13 -1.49
CA LEU A 140 3.64 10.06 -1.87
C LEU A 140 3.97 11.20 -2.84
N ALA A 141 5.10 11.86 -2.64
CA ALA A 141 5.64 12.86 -3.54
C ALA A 141 6.78 12.25 -4.37
N THR A 142 6.77 12.41 -5.69
CA THR A 142 7.92 12.00 -6.51
C THR A 142 9.09 12.93 -6.24
N MET A 143 10.27 12.36 -6.02
CA MET A 143 11.52 13.13 -6.02
C MET A 143 12.12 13.02 -7.41
N TYR A 144 12.11 14.09 -8.19
CA TYR A 144 12.92 14.14 -9.42
C TYR A 144 14.39 14.26 -9.02
N PHE A 145 15.22 13.32 -9.49
CA PHE A 145 16.67 13.52 -9.54
C PHE A 145 16.99 14.04 -10.94
N GLN A 146 17.26 15.35 -11.05
CA GLN A 146 17.96 15.88 -12.21
C GLN A 146 19.43 15.46 -12.04
N ALA A 147 19.84 14.38 -12.71
CA ALA A 147 21.25 14.18 -13.01
C ALA A 147 21.60 15.20 -14.10
N TYR A 148 22.32 16.25 -13.72
CA TYR A 148 23.00 17.16 -14.63
C TYR A 148 24.16 16.45 -15.32
#